data_AF-A0A5E4QAR5-F1
#
_entry.id   AF-A0A5E4QAR5-F1
#
_cell.length_a   1.000
_cell.length_b   1.000
_cell.length_c   1.000
_cell.angle_alpha   90.00
_cell.angle_beta   90.00
_cell.angle_gamma   90.00
#
_symmetry.space_group_name_H-M   'P 1'
#
loop_
_entity.id
_entity.type
_entity.pdbx_description
1 polymer ?
#
loop_
_entity_poly.entity_id
_entity_poly.type
_entity_poly.pdbx_seq_one_letter_code
_entity_poly.pdbx_strand_id
1 'polypeptide(L)'
;MYLIITVTLFILGISEVINGERLHGRIYSSIEGSAACFRRLNATHQVGCSSSDNGTVGVVHMINDISDAQWLVYNSSAGPYIGVVSTNTFNSAKFIQPRNKVSK
;
A
#
# COMPACT_ATOMS: atom_id res chain seq x y z
N MET A 1 52.22 -4.30 -24.97
CA MET A 1 52.05 -5.25 -23.84
C MET A 1 51.70 -4.53 -22.54
N TYR A 2 52.52 -3.60 -22.04
CA TYR A 2 52.25 -2.86 -20.79
C TYR A 2 50.94 -2.06 -20.80
N LEU A 3 50.66 -1.34 -21.90
CA LEU A 3 49.42 -0.56 -22.07
C LEU A 3 48.16 -1.42 -22.02
N ILE A 4 48.22 -2.62 -22.62
CA ILE A 4 47.11 -3.57 -22.63
C ILE A 4 46.86 -4.05 -21.20
N ILE A 5 47.92 -4.41 -20.48
CA ILE A 5 47.84 -4.88 -19.08
C ILE A 5 47.23 -3.80 -18.16
N THR A 6 47.64 -2.54 -18.30
CA THR A 6 47.09 -1.45 -17.47
C THR A 6 45.62 -1.16 -17.78
N VAL A 7 45.21 -1.26 -19.05
CA VAL A 7 43.81 -1.08 -19.45
C VAL A 7 42.94 -2.23 -18.93
N THR A 8 43.41 -3.48 -19.00
CA THR A 8 42.67 -4.63 -18.47
C THR A 8 42.50 -4.57 -16.95
N LEU A 9 43.55 -4.17 -16.21
CA LEU A 9 43.47 -3.97 -14.76
C LEU A 9 42.47 -2.86 -14.38
N PHE A 10 42.43 -1.78 -15.16
CA PHE A 10 41.48 -0.70 -14.94
C PHE A 10 40.03 -1.13 -15.19
N ILE A 11 39.78 -1.90 -16.27
CA ILE A 11 38.44 -2.43 -16.60
C ILE A 11 37.95 -3.42 -15.53
N LEU A 12 38.85 -4.24 -14.98
CA LEU A 12 38.49 -5.17 -13.89
C LEU A 12 38.16 -4.40 -12.61
N GLY A 13 38.91 -3.34 -12.29
CA GLY A 13 38.66 -2.51 -11.09
C GLY A 13 37.32 -1.75 -11.12
N ILE A 14 36.85 -1.29 -12.29
CA ILE A 14 35.55 -0.59 -12.41
C ILE A 14 34.34 -1.53 -12.31
N SER A 15 34.52 -2.83 -12.56
CA SER A 15 33.40 -3.79 -12.55
C SER A 15 32.80 -4.02 -11.16
N GLU A 16 33.58 -3.81 -10.09
CA GLU A 16 33.12 -3.96 -8.71
C GLU A 16 32.34 -2.74 -8.17
N VAL A 17 32.31 -1.63 -8.92
CA VAL A 17 31.67 -0.37 -8.48
C VAL A 17 30.23 -0.26 -8.99
N ILE A 18 29.79 -1.15 -9.88
CA ILE A 18 28.46 -1.10 -10.48
C ILE A 18 27.48 -1.95 -9.65
N ASN A 19 26.78 -1.31 -8.71
CA ASN A 19 25.68 -1.93 -7.98
C ASN A 19 24.33 -1.41 -8.50
N GLY A 20 23.58 -2.29 -9.15
CA GLY A 20 22.23 -2.01 -9.63
C GLY A 20 21.18 -2.41 -8.59
N GLU A 21 20.53 -1.43 -7.97
CA GLU A 21 19.41 -1.68 -7.07
C GLU A 21 18.11 -1.90 -7.84
N ARG A 22 17.28 -2.84 -7.39
CA ARG A 22 15.97 -3.07 -8.00
C ARG A 22 15.07 -1.86 -7.75
N LEU A 23 14.51 -1.29 -8.83
CA LEU A 23 13.60 -0.14 -8.76
C LEU A 23 12.41 -0.40 -7.81
N HIS A 24 11.92 -1.64 -7.75
CA HIS A 24 10.86 -2.05 -6.83
C HIS A 24 11.17 -1.69 -5.37
N GLY A 25 12.40 -1.91 -4.89
CA GLY A 25 12.80 -1.61 -3.51
C GLY A 25 12.99 -0.11 -3.22
N ARG A 26 12.98 0.74 -4.26
CA ARG A 26 13.01 2.20 -4.12
C ARG A 26 11.60 2.80 -4.07
N ILE A 27 10.59 2.09 -4.59
CA ILE A 27 9.22 2.59 -4.72
C ILE A 27 8.30 1.96 -3.68
N TYR A 28 8.48 0.68 -3.37
CA TYR A 28 7.57 -0.08 -2.51
C TYR A 28 8.28 -0.59 -1.26
N SER A 29 7.61 -0.41 -0.12
CA SER A 29 7.96 -1.07 1.15
C SER A 29 6.85 -2.03 1.55
N SER A 30 7.25 -3.18 2.10
CA SER A 30 6.30 -4.16 2.63
C SER A 30 5.89 -3.77 4.06
N ILE A 31 4.61 -3.94 4.40
CA ILE A 31 4.10 -3.71 5.75
C ILE A 31 4.13 -5.04 6.50
N GLU A 32 5.08 -5.18 7.41
CA GLU A 32 5.23 -6.38 8.25
C GLU A 32 4.26 -6.35 9.44
N GLY A 33 3.85 -7.54 9.92
CA GLY A 33 2.99 -7.67 11.11
C GLY A 33 1.51 -7.32 10.90
N SER A 34 1.04 -7.20 9.66
CA SER A 34 -0.37 -6.94 9.37
C SER A 34 -1.24 -8.20 9.52
N ALA A 35 -2.45 -8.03 10.07
CA ALA A 35 -3.47 -9.08 10.16
C ALA A 35 -4.61 -8.77 9.18
N ALA A 36 -4.80 -9.60 8.17
CA ALA A 36 -5.80 -9.38 7.14
C ALA A 36 -7.22 -9.78 7.59
N CYS A 37 -8.22 -8.99 7.22
CA CYS A 37 -9.62 -9.39 7.26
C CYS A 37 -9.94 -10.30 6.06
N PHE A 38 -10.47 -11.49 6.32
CA PHE A 38 -10.77 -12.48 5.30
C PHE A 38 -12.26 -12.75 5.17
N ARG A 39 -12.67 -13.12 3.96
CA ARG A 39 -14.05 -13.46 3.65
C ARG A 39 -14.39 -14.85 4.16
N ARG A 40 -15.47 -14.96 4.93
CA ARG A 40 -16.07 -16.19 5.41
C ARG A 40 -17.42 -16.40 4.71
N LEU A 41 -17.73 -17.64 4.39
CA LEU A 41 -18.97 -18.04 3.74
C LEU A 41 -19.80 -18.86 4.73
N ASN A 42 -21.09 -18.57 4.80
CA ASN A 42 -22.07 -19.39 5.51
C ASN A 42 -23.25 -19.66 4.59
N ALA A 43 -23.20 -20.75 3.82
CA ALA A 43 -24.19 -21.26 2.86
C ALA A 43 -24.85 -20.19 1.95
N THR A 44 -25.70 -19.35 2.52
CA THR A 44 -26.44 -18.26 1.89
C THR A 44 -25.78 -16.88 2.04
N HIS A 45 -24.89 -16.70 3.01
CA HIS A 45 -24.30 -15.42 3.40
C HIS A 45 -22.79 -15.40 3.26
N GLN A 46 -22.26 -14.19 3.15
CA GLN A 46 -20.83 -13.92 3.03
C GLN A 46 -20.50 -12.76 3.97
N VAL A 47 -19.50 -12.94 4.83
CA VAL A 47 -19.06 -11.98 5.86
C VAL A 47 -17.57 -11.72 5.70
N GLY A 48 -17.09 -10.53 6.07
CA GLY A 48 -15.67 -10.18 6.01
C GLY A 48 -15.30 -9.39 4.76
N CYS A 49 -14.02 -9.46 4.39
CA CYS A 49 -13.40 -8.56 3.42
C CYS A 49 -12.74 -9.30 2.26
N SER A 50 -12.61 -8.63 1.11
CA SER A 50 -11.80 -9.04 -0.03
C SER A 50 -11.28 -7.80 -0.73
N SER A 51 -10.07 -7.88 -1.29
CA SER A 51 -9.58 -6.91 -2.26
C SER A 51 -10.10 -7.23 -3.66
N SER A 52 -9.92 -6.29 -4.58
CA SER A 52 -9.99 -6.53 -6.02
C SER A 52 -8.85 -7.46 -6.47
N ASP A 53 -9.04 -8.03 -7.66
CA ASP A 53 -7.97 -8.74 -8.35
C ASP A 53 -6.80 -7.78 -8.63
N ASN A 54 -5.56 -8.25 -8.46
CA ASN A 54 -4.34 -7.43 -8.42
C ASN A 54 -4.24 -6.38 -7.28
N GLY A 55 -5.11 -6.45 -6.28
CA GLY A 55 -5.05 -5.58 -5.10
C GLY A 55 -5.79 -4.26 -5.26
N THR A 56 -6.00 -3.57 -4.14
CA THR A 56 -6.70 -2.29 -4.06
C THR A 56 -5.72 -1.23 -3.58
N VAL A 57 -5.55 -0.16 -4.37
CA VAL A 57 -4.59 0.93 -4.11
C VAL A 57 -5.32 2.25 -3.95
N GLY A 58 -4.75 3.14 -3.13
CA GLY A 58 -5.32 4.46 -2.88
C GLY A 58 -4.43 5.32 -2.01
N VAL A 59 -4.77 6.60 -1.91
CA VAL A 59 -4.05 7.57 -1.08
C VAL A 59 -4.33 7.28 0.39
N VAL A 60 -3.27 7.11 1.17
CA VAL A 60 -3.38 6.84 2.61
C VAL A 60 -3.82 8.11 3.34
N HIS A 61 -4.87 8.03 4.15
CA HIS A 61 -5.34 9.12 5.00
C HIS A 61 -5.58 8.62 6.42
N MET A 62 -4.92 9.26 7.39
CA MET A 62 -5.09 8.93 8.81
C MET A 62 -6.37 9.60 9.33
N ILE A 63 -7.23 8.82 9.97
CA ILE A 63 -8.50 9.25 10.53
C ILE A 63 -8.36 9.26 12.04
N ASN A 64 -8.35 10.45 12.63
CA ASN A 64 -8.31 10.62 14.07
C ASN A 64 -9.73 10.85 14.61
N ASP A 65 -10.50 11.65 13.89
CA ASP A 65 -11.85 12.07 14.27
C ASP A 65 -12.89 11.74 13.20
N ILE A 66 -14.17 11.87 13.58
CA ILE A 66 -15.30 11.63 12.67
C ILE A 66 -15.29 12.62 11.51
N SER A 67 -14.82 13.85 11.75
CA SER A 67 -14.69 14.89 10.72
C SER A 67 -13.78 14.46 9.58
N ASP A 68 -12.70 13.73 9.87
CA ASP A 68 -11.75 13.24 8.86
C ASP A 68 -12.42 12.19 7.96
N ALA A 69 -13.20 11.30 8.57
CA ALA A 69 -14.01 10.33 7.83
C ALA A 69 -15.11 11.02 6.99
N GLN A 70 -15.75 12.06 7.51
CA GLN A 70 -16.73 12.84 6.74
C GLN A 70 -16.08 13.57 5.57
N TRP A 71 -14.90 14.16 5.78
CA TRP A 71 -14.13 14.80 4.72
C TRP A 71 -13.78 13.80 3.60
N LEU A 72 -13.35 12.59 3.96
CA LEU A 72 -13.07 11.53 2.98
C LEU A 72 -14.30 11.12 2.16
N VAL A 73 -15.50 11.16 2.75
CA VAL A 73 -16.75 10.79 2.04
C VAL A 73 -17.25 11.91 1.15
N TYR A 74 -17.13 13.19 1.57
CA TYR A 74 -17.81 14.30 0.92
C TYR A 74 -16.90 15.29 0.18
N ASN A 75 -15.62 15.36 0.52
CA ASN A 75 -14.73 16.44 0.06
C ASN A 75 -13.34 15.93 -0.41
N SER A 76 -13.20 14.63 -0.64
CA SER A 76 -11.98 14.01 -1.14
C SER A 76 -11.66 14.47 -2.57
N SER A 77 -10.39 14.79 -2.87
CA SER A 77 -9.98 15.37 -4.16
C SER A 77 -8.96 14.56 -4.97
N ALA A 78 -8.21 13.64 -4.35
CA ALA A 78 -7.07 12.96 -4.99
C ALA A 78 -7.34 11.51 -5.47
N GLY A 79 -8.61 11.13 -5.65
CA GLY A 79 -9.00 9.80 -6.14
C GLY A 79 -9.38 8.81 -5.02
N PRO A 80 -9.17 7.49 -5.19
CA PRO A 80 -9.52 6.51 -4.16
C PRO A 80 -8.61 6.65 -2.93
N TYR A 81 -9.21 6.66 -1.74
CA TYR A 81 -8.50 6.77 -0.46
C TYR A 81 -8.52 5.47 0.33
N ILE A 82 -7.46 5.24 1.11
CA ILE A 82 -7.35 4.19 2.12
C ILE A 82 -7.33 4.87 3.50
N GLY A 83 -8.42 4.77 4.23
CA GLY A 83 -8.54 5.29 5.59
C GLY A 83 -7.81 4.41 6.60
N VAL A 84 -6.89 5.00 7.36
CA VAL A 84 -6.19 4.33 8.48
C VAL A 84 -6.77 4.87 9.77
N VAL A 85 -7.26 3.99 10.64
CA VAL A 85 -7.95 4.37 11.87
C VAL A 85 -7.40 3.57 13.04
N SER A 86 -7.31 4.20 14.21
CA SER A 86 -6.88 3.52 15.44
C SER A 86 -7.94 2.49 15.88
N THR A 87 -7.52 1.43 16.57
CA THR A 87 -8.44 0.40 17.09
C THR A 87 -9.48 0.96 18.07
N ASN A 88 -9.08 1.94 18.89
CA ASN A 88 -9.97 2.62 19.85
C ASN A 88 -11.08 3.38 19.10
N THR A 89 -10.70 4.02 18.00
CA THR A 89 -11.59 4.81 17.15
C THR A 89 -12.50 3.91 16.30
N PHE A 90 -11.97 2.80 15.76
CA PHE A 90 -12.70 1.87 14.86
C PHE A 90 -13.96 1.24 15.49
N ASN A 91 -13.89 0.87 16.77
CA ASN A 91 -15.01 0.24 17.48
C ASN A 91 -16.14 1.20 17.81
N SER A 92 -15.92 2.51 17.66
CA SER A 92 -16.99 3.48 17.85
C SER A 92 -17.98 3.37 16.69
N ALA A 93 -19.27 3.17 16.99
CA ALA A 93 -20.36 3.04 16.00
C ALA A 93 -20.44 4.17 14.95
N LYS A 94 -19.69 5.26 15.17
CA LYS A 94 -19.52 6.42 14.30
C LYS A 94 -18.75 6.12 12.99
N PHE A 95 -17.90 5.08 12.95
CA PHE A 95 -17.15 4.71 11.73
C PHE A 95 -17.80 3.59 10.91
N ILE A 96 -18.82 2.94 11.46
CA ILE A 96 -19.64 1.96 10.75
C ILE A 96 -20.72 2.72 9.97
N GLN A 97 -20.31 3.60 9.06
CA GLN A 97 -21.27 4.15 8.11
C GLN A 97 -21.53 3.09 7.02
N PRO A 98 -22.80 2.81 6.68
CA PRO A 98 -23.11 1.92 5.57
C PRO A 98 -22.48 2.50 4.30
N ARG A 99 -21.68 1.66 3.65
CA ARG A 99 -21.05 1.97 2.36
C ARG A 99 -22.18 2.25 1.36
N ASN A 100 -22.50 3.52 1.13
CA ASN A 100 -23.25 3.89 -0.08
C ASN A 100 -22.37 3.45 -1.23
N LYS A 101 -22.86 2.48 -2.01
CA LYS A 101 -22.15 1.96 -3.17
C LYS A 101 -21.90 3.15 -4.10
N VAL A 102 -20.66 3.65 -4.13
CA VAL A 102 -20.18 4.43 -5.27
C VAL A 102 -20.23 3.45 -6.43
N SER A 103 -21.28 3.59 -7.24
CA SER A 103 -21.54 2.77 -8.42
C SER A 103 -20.39 2.95 -9.40
N LYS A 104 -20.06 1.85 -10.07
CA LYS A 104 -19.13 1.75 -11.19
C LYS A 104 -19.29 2.89 -12.19
#